data_AF-A0A515EKZ1-F1
#
_entry.id   AF-A0A515EKZ1-F1
#
_cell.length_a   1.000
_cell.length_b   1.000
_cell.length_c   1.000
_cell.angle_alpha   90.00
_cell.angle_beta   90.00
_cell.angle_gamma   90.00
#
_symmetry.space_group_name_H-M   'P 1'
#
loop_
_entity.id
_entity.type
_entity.pdbx_description
1 polymer ?
#
loop_
_entity_poly.entity_id
_entity_poly.type
_entity_poly.pdbx_seq_one_letter_code
_entity_poly.pdbx_strand_id
1 'polypeptide(L)'
;MSTIHSYRGQVRKATPNKTHTWRRGLTSVRAVSGCLLLATSLAACDANKPAAMSASEVEALHPSDARLSQMYERACMGCHVDAASGAPRTGDQAAWAQRMGKGREVLIQNARQGLNAMPPMGLCPDCSTEDLAQLIDFMRSAGGAS
;
A
#
# COMPACT_ATOMS: atom_id res chain seq x y z
N MET A 1 9.10 -48.43 -12.35
CA MET A 1 7.93 -48.79 -11.52
C MET A 1 8.24 -48.50 -10.06
N SER A 2 7.48 -47.62 -9.40
CA SER A 2 7.11 -47.67 -7.97
C SER A 2 6.43 -46.36 -7.52
N THR A 3 5.09 -46.41 -7.62
CA THR A 3 4.06 -45.98 -6.67
C THR A 3 4.28 -44.77 -5.74
N ILE A 4 3.58 -43.69 -6.08
CA ILE A 4 2.63 -42.87 -5.28
C ILE A 4 2.72 -42.99 -3.74
N HIS A 5 2.93 -41.84 -3.07
CA HIS A 5 2.32 -41.55 -1.76
C HIS A 5 1.77 -40.11 -1.73
N SER A 6 0.44 -40.04 -1.65
CA SER A 6 -0.36 -38.83 -1.53
C SER A 6 -0.35 -38.36 -0.08
N TYR A 7 0.02 -37.11 0.19
CA TYR A 7 -0.13 -36.51 1.52
C TYR A 7 -1.05 -35.28 1.44
N ARG A 8 -2.31 -35.48 1.86
CA ARG A 8 -3.31 -34.44 2.06
C ARG A 8 -3.01 -33.67 3.35
N GLY A 9 -2.65 -32.39 3.24
CA GLY A 9 -2.54 -31.47 4.38
C GLY A 9 -3.90 -30.83 4.72
N GLN A 10 -4.30 -30.94 5.99
CA GLN A 10 -5.61 -30.53 6.53
C GLN A 10 -5.80 -29.00 6.61
N VAL A 11 -6.99 -28.57 6.19
CA VAL A 11 -7.59 -27.26 6.47
C VAL A 11 -7.93 -27.11 7.95
N ARG A 12 -7.32 -26.14 8.63
CA ARG A 12 -7.67 -25.76 10.02
C ARG A 12 -8.95 -24.91 10.01
N LYS A 13 -10.00 -25.41 10.66
CA LYS A 13 -11.24 -24.65 10.92
C LYS A 13 -11.02 -23.71 12.11
N ALA A 14 -11.32 -22.42 11.91
CA ALA A 14 -11.35 -21.43 12.98
C ALA A 14 -12.54 -21.68 13.92
N THR A 15 -12.29 -21.59 15.23
CA THR A 15 -13.31 -21.66 16.29
C THR A 15 -13.93 -20.28 16.55
N PRO A 16 -15.24 -20.18 16.84
CA PRO A 16 -15.85 -18.93 17.26
C PRO A 16 -15.66 -18.71 18.77
N ASN A 17 -15.15 -17.53 19.14
CA ASN A 17 -15.03 -17.06 20.52
C ASN A 17 -16.43 -16.75 21.08
N LYS A 18 -16.86 -17.54 22.08
CA LYS A 18 -18.13 -17.35 22.78
C LYS A 18 -17.97 -16.27 23.85
N THR A 19 -18.59 -15.14 23.55
CA THR A 19 -18.88 -14.04 24.48
C THR A 19 -19.33 -14.52 25.87
N HIS A 20 -18.59 -14.08 26.89
CA HIS A 20 -18.96 -14.25 28.29
C HIS A 20 -20.09 -13.28 28.64
N THR A 21 -21.12 -13.87 29.23
CA THR A 21 -22.36 -13.29 29.71
C THR A 21 -22.13 -12.44 30.96
N TRP A 22 -22.55 -11.17 30.93
CA TRP A 22 -22.74 -10.38 32.15
C TRP A 22 -24.23 -10.36 32.54
N ARG A 23 -24.48 -10.86 33.74
CA ARG A 23 -25.78 -11.03 34.39
C ARG A 23 -26.36 -9.69 34.85
N ARG A 24 -27.66 -9.52 34.59
CA ARG A 24 -28.74 -9.09 35.51
C ARG A 24 -28.46 -7.90 36.45
N GLY A 25 -29.10 -6.77 36.13
CA GLY A 25 -29.53 -5.76 37.11
C GLY A 25 -30.96 -5.31 36.77
N LEU A 26 -31.96 -6.05 37.27
CA LEU A 26 -33.36 -5.63 37.29
C LEU A 26 -33.49 -4.53 38.35
N THR A 27 -33.67 -3.27 37.94
CA THR A 27 -34.29 -2.26 38.81
C THR A 27 -35.40 -1.57 38.04
N SER A 28 -36.56 -1.57 38.69
CA SER A 28 -37.85 -1.13 38.21
C SER A 28 -37.86 0.37 37.96
N VAL A 29 -38.04 0.80 36.70
CA VAL A 29 -38.33 2.20 36.37
C VAL A 29 -39.80 2.26 35.95
N ARG A 30 -40.60 2.89 36.82
CA ARG A 30 -41.99 3.25 36.58
C ARG A 30 -42.09 4.04 35.28
N ALA A 31 -43.04 3.64 34.43
CA ALA A 31 -43.44 4.37 33.24
C ALA A 31 -43.88 5.80 33.61
N VAL A 32 -43.21 6.79 33.02
CA VAL A 32 -43.77 8.13 32.77
C VAL A 32 -43.39 8.49 31.33
N SER A 33 -44.41 8.63 30.50
CA SER A 33 -44.36 9.08 29.11
C SER A 33 -43.42 10.28 28.91
N GLY A 34 -42.53 10.18 27.93
CA GLY A 34 -41.79 11.35 27.45
C GLY A 34 -40.60 11.00 26.56
N CYS A 35 -40.73 11.35 25.27
CA CYS A 35 -39.65 11.77 24.39
C CYS A 35 -38.39 10.86 24.29
N LEU A 36 -38.30 10.05 23.23
CA LEU A 36 -37.18 10.02 22.27
C LEU A 36 -37.28 8.75 21.42
N LEU A 37 -37.83 8.89 20.23
CA LEU A 37 -37.41 8.09 19.09
C LEU A 37 -36.08 8.69 18.64
N LEU A 38 -34.99 7.93 18.68
CA LEU A 38 -33.85 8.00 17.75
C LEU A 38 -32.86 6.90 18.12
N ALA A 39 -33.19 5.68 17.65
CA ALA A 39 -32.20 4.65 17.44
C ALA A 39 -31.38 5.03 16.20
N THR A 40 -30.23 5.69 16.39
CA THR A 40 -29.23 5.86 15.32
C THR A 40 -27.98 5.10 15.70
N SER A 41 -27.91 3.88 15.18
CA SER A 41 -26.71 3.06 15.12
C SER A 41 -25.62 3.81 14.35
N LEU A 42 -24.60 4.35 15.03
CA LEU A 42 -23.35 4.75 14.40
C LEU A 42 -22.36 3.58 14.52
N ALA A 43 -22.40 2.69 13.53
CA ALA A 43 -21.25 1.89 13.18
C ALA A 43 -20.21 2.85 12.57
N ALA A 44 -19.28 3.33 13.39
CA ALA A 44 -18.11 4.05 12.91
C ALA A 44 -17.20 3.03 12.21
N CYS A 45 -17.35 2.91 10.89
CA CYS A 45 -16.33 2.34 10.04
C CYS A 45 -15.05 3.19 10.16
N ASP A 46 -13.93 2.49 10.27
CA ASP A 46 -12.55 2.96 10.31
C ASP A 46 -12.28 4.19 9.40
N ALA A 47 -12.42 5.39 9.98
CA ALA A 47 -12.39 6.67 9.25
C ALA A 47 -10.97 7.28 9.15
N ASN A 48 -9.92 6.46 9.25
CA ASN A 48 -8.55 7.00 9.24
C ASN A 48 -7.56 6.23 8.35
N LYS A 49 -8.04 5.45 7.39
CA LYS A 49 -7.18 4.94 6.32
C LYS A 49 -7.11 6.00 5.21
N PRO A 50 -5.93 6.57 4.89
CA PRO A 50 -5.79 7.44 3.74
C PRO A 50 -6.32 6.70 2.50
N ALA A 51 -7.19 7.37 1.74
CA ALA A 51 -7.68 6.82 0.50
C ALA A 51 -6.48 6.52 -0.41
N ALA A 52 -6.41 5.29 -0.92
CA ALA A 52 -5.39 4.93 -1.89
C ALA A 52 -5.64 5.70 -3.20
N MET A 53 -4.60 6.32 -3.75
CA MET A 53 -4.68 7.06 -5.01
C MET A 53 -5.14 6.14 -6.16
N SER A 54 -6.05 6.64 -6.99
CA SER A 54 -6.50 5.96 -8.21
C SER A 54 -5.37 5.81 -9.22
N ALA A 55 -5.52 4.90 -10.19
CA ALA A 55 -4.52 4.72 -11.25
C ALA A 55 -4.36 5.99 -12.09
N SER A 56 -5.45 6.67 -12.42
CA SER A 56 -5.42 7.92 -13.20
C SER A 56 -4.74 9.07 -12.47
N GLU A 57 -4.86 9.15 -11.14
CA GLU A 57 -4.15 10.16 -10.36
C GLU A 57 -2.65 9.90 -10.33
N VAL A 58 -2.23 8.63 -10.26
CA VAL A 58 -0.80 8.28 -10.24
C VAL A 58 -0.14 8.46 -11.61
N GLU A 59 -0.87 8.16 -12.70
CA GLU A 59 -0.39 8.39 -14.07
C GLU A 59 -0.14 9.88 -14.35
N ALA A 60 -0.91 10.78 -13.72
CA ALA A 60 -0.75 12.22 -13.88
C ALA A 60 0.45 12.81 -13.10
N LEU A 61 1.15 11.99 -12.30
CA LEU A 61 2.30 12.46 -11.52
C LEU A 61 3.56 12.44 -12.38
N HIS A 62 4.22 13.60 -12.46
CA HIS A 62 5.50 13.74 -13.13
C HIS A 62 6.47 14.60 -12.30
N PRO A 63 7.79 14.32 -12.37
CA PRO A 63 8.81 15.26 -11.90
C PRO A 63 8.63 16.63 -12.56
N SER A 64 8.83 17.71 -11.78
CA SER A 64 8.75 19.09 -12.31
C SER A 64 9.88 19.40 -13.31
N ASP A 65 11.04 18.75 -13.15
CA ASP A 65 12.13 18.84 -14.11
C ASP A 65 11.80 18.04 -15.38
N ALA A 66 11.83 18.70 -16.54
CA ALA A 66 11.41 18.10 -17.80
C ALA A 66 12.29 16.92 -18.25
N ARG A 67 13.57 16.90 -17.86
CA ARG A 67 14.48 15.80 -18.21
C ARG A 67 14.18 14.58 -17.35
N LEU A 68 13.99 14.77 -16.03
CA LEU A 68 13.54 13.71 -15.13
C LEU A 68 12.15 13.19 -15.49
N SER A 69 11.22 14.06 -15.93
CA SER A 69 9.90 13.64 -16.41
C SER A 69 10.00 12.66 -17.56
N GLN A 70 10.81 13.00 -18.58
CA GLN A 70 11.04 12.11 -19.72
C GLN A 70 11.68 10.79 -19.30
N MET A 71 12.64 10.80 -18.36
CA MET A 71 13.25 9.59 -17.81
C MET A 71 12.24 8.73 -17.03
N TYR A 72 11.40 9.36 -16.21
CA TYR A 72 10.35 8.67 -15.45
C TYR A 72 9.35 7.98 -16.38
N GLU A 73 8.81 8.71 -17.35
CA GLU A 73 7.81 8.24 -18.31
C GLU A 73 8.30 7.03 -19.11
N ARG A 74 9.51 7.11 -19.66
CA ARG A 74 10.04 6.08 -20.56
C ARG A 74 10.55 4.82 -19.84
N ALA A 75 10.95 4.93 -18.58
CA ALA A 75 11.68 3.86 -17.89
C ALA A 75 10.96 3.33 -16.64
N CYS A 76 10.36 4.20 -15.84
CA CYS A 76 9.83 3.85 -14.53
C CYS A 76 8.30 3.67 -14.53
N MET A 77 7.59 4.55 -15.24
CA MET A 77 6.14 4.72 -15.17
C MET A 77 5.39 3.42 -15.48
N GLY A 78 5.83 2.68 -16.50
CA GLY A 78 5.17 1.43 -16.92
C GLY A 78 5.02 0.37 -15.83
N CYS A 79 5.90 0.37 -14.83
CA CYS A 79 5.77 -0.52 -13.66
C CYS A 79 5.28 0.22 -12.41
N HIS A 80 5.71 1.47 -12.21
CA HIS A 80 5.45 2.21 -10.98
C HIS A 80 4.12 2.97 -10.94
N VAL A 81 3.30 2.92 -12.01
CA VAL A 81 1.89 3.35 -11.97
C VAL A 81 0.94 2.17 -11.74
N ASP A 82 1.20 1.06 -12.45
CA ASP A 82 0.36 -0.14 -12.42
C ASP A 82 0.48 -0.89 -11.09
N ALA A 83 -0.63 -0.97 -10.37
CA ALA A 83 -0.72 -1.73 -9.13
C ALA A 83 -0.49 -3.24 -9.32
N ALA A 84 -0.75 -3.78 -10.51
CA ALA A 84 -0.61 -5.20 -10.81
C ALA A 84 0.85 -5.63 -11.06
N SER A 85 1.77 -4.68 -11.29
CA SER A 85 3.19 -4.97 -11.51
C SER A 85 3.90 -5.49 -10.25
N GLY A 86 3.35 -5.21 -9.07
CA GLY A 86 3.99 -5.48 -7.77
C GLY A 86 5.11 -4.48 -7.40
N ALA A 87 5.40 -3.50 -8.26
CA ALA A 87 6.30 -2.40 -7.94
C ALA A 87 5.65 -1.43 -6.93
N PRO A 88 6.43 -0.71 -6.10
CA PRO A 88 5.88 0.35 -5.26
C PRO A 88 5.30 1.46 -6.14
N ARG A 89 4.00 1.72 -6.01
CA ARG A 89 3.34 2.77 -6.80
C ARG A 89 3.91 4.14 -6.46
N THR A 90 4.11 4.97 -7.47
CA THR A 90 4.45 6.38 -7.28
C THR A 90 3.41 7.03 -6.36
N GLY A 91 3.90 7.72 -5.33
CA GLY A 91 3.06 8.38 -4.33
C GLY A 91 2.49 7.51 -3.22
N ASP A 92 2.71 6.21 -3.26
CA ASP A 92 2.35 5.35 -2.13
C ASP A 92 3.35 5.54 -0.99
N GLN A 93 3.14 6.58 -0.20
CA GLN A 93 4.02 6.96 0.91
C GLN A 93 4.20 5.82 1.92
N ALA A 94 3.20 4.96 2.11
CA ALA A 94 3.31 3.81 3.01
C ALA A 94 4.25 2.73 2.44
N ALA A 95 4.07 2.36 1.16
CA ALA A 95 4.95 1.40 0.49
C ALA A 95 6.38 1.91 0.40
N TRP A 96 6.56 3.21 0.16
CA TRP A 96 7.87 3.84 0.09
C TRP A 96 8.52 4.02 1.47
N ALA A 97 7.78 4.36 2.52
CA ALA A 97 8.33 4.47 3.87
C ALA A 97 8.97 3.15 4.35
N GLN A 98 8.33 2.01 4.09
CA GLN A 98 8.89 0.69 4.39
C GLN A 98 10.21 0.42 3.66
N ARG A 99 10.33 0.89 2.42
CA ARG A 99 11.55 0.75 1.60
C ARG A 99 12.64 1.69 2.06
N MET A 100 12.29 2.93 2.36
CA MET A 100 13.21 3.93 2.90
C MET A 100 13.79 3.53 4.25
N GLY A 101 13.10 2.69 5.03
CA GLY A 101 13.66 2.07 6.23
C GLY A 101 14.92 1.23 5.98
N LYS A 102 15.20 0.83 4.73
CA LYS A 102 16.46 0.16 4.33
C LYS A 102 17.60 1.14 4.01
N GLY A 103 17.32 2.44 3.95
CA GLY A 103 18.26 3.48 3.53
C GLY A 103 18.14 3.83 2.05
N ARG A 104 18.28 5.12 1.71
CA ARG A 104 18.14 5.64 0.34
C ARG A 104 19.21 5.06 -0.59
N GLU A 105 20.44 4.97 -0.11
CA GLU A 105 21.60 4.47 -0.85
C GLU A 105 21.40 3.01 -1.26
N VAL A 106 20.77 2.20 -0.40
CA VAL A 106 20.43 0.81 -0.72
C VAL A 106 19.39 0.75 -1.85
N LEU A 107 18.40 1.63 -1.86
CA LEU A 107 17.42 1.69 -2.96
C LEU A 107 18.08 2.09 -4.27
N ILE A 108 18.98 3.07 -4.24
CA ILE A 108 19.75 3.49 -5.42
C ILE A 108 20.59 2.31 -5.94
N GLN A 109 21.28 1.58 -5.07
CA GLN A 109 22.06 0.41 -5.50
C GLN A 109 21.19 -0.70 -6.10
N ASN A 110 20.03 -0.98 -5.50
CA ASN A 110 19.07 -1.94 -6.05
C ASN A 110 18.54 -1.48 -7.42
N ALA A 111 18.26 -0.19 -7.61
CA ALA A 111 17.84 0.34 -8.90
C ALA A 111 18.94 0.20 -9.95
N ARG A 112 20.20 0.45 -9.59
CA ARG A 112 21.35 0.28 -10.48
C ARG A 112 21.59 -1.17 -10.88
N GLN A 113 21.55 -2.08 -9.91
CA GLN A 113 21.89 -3.49 -10.11
C GLN A 113 20.70 -4.33 -10.60
N GLY A 114 19.49 -3.82 -10.43
CA GLY A 114 18.26 -4.59 -10.59
C GLY A 114 17.92 -5.36 -9.30
N LEU A 115 16.64 -5.59 -9.08
CA LEU A 115 16.14 -6.37 -7.94
C LEU A 115 14.80 -7.01 -8.28
N ASN A 116 14.69 -8.33 -8.11
CA ASN A 116 13.51 -9.11 -8.47
C ASN A 116 13.12 -8.87 -9.95
N ALA A 117 11.90 -8.39 -10.19
CA ALA A 117 11.39 -8.06 -11.52
C ALA A 117 11.86 -6.69 -12.04
N MET A 118 12.50 -5.85 -11.20
CA MET A 118 13.05 -4.56 -11.64
C MET A 118 14.39 -4.79 -12.36
N PRO A 119 14.50 -4.47 -13.67
CA PRO A 119 15.75 -4.65 -14.41
C PRO A 119 16.85 -3.70 -13.92
N PRO A 120 18.13 -3.99 -14.22
CA PRO A 120 19.22 -3.05 -13.97
C PRO A 120 18.94 -1.67 -14.56
N MET A 121 19.28 -0.63 -13.81
CA MET A 121 18.99 0.78 -14.10
C MET A 121 17.50 1.12 -14.29
N GLY A 122 16.58 0.21 -13.94
CA GLY A 122 15.14 0.42 -14.14
C GLY A 122 14.77 0.74 -15.59
N LEU A 123 15.43 0.09 -16.56
CA LEU A 123 15.29 0.34 -18.00
C LEU A 123 15.75 1.74 -18.47
N CYS A 124 16.52 2.47 -17.65
CA CYS A 124 17.11 3.76 -18.01
C CYS A 124 18.64 3.66 -18.22
N PRO A 125 19.12 3.21 -19.40
CA PRO A 125 20.56 2.97 -19.63
C PRO A 125 21.43 4.24 -19.62
N ASP A 126 20.80 5.41 -19.79
CA ASP A 126 21.41 6.74 -19.81
C ASP A 126 21.22 7.52 -18.49
N CYS A 127 20.53 6.94 -17.50
CA CYS A 127 20.40 7.56 -16.18
C CYS A 127 21.74 7.53 -15.45
N SER A 128 22.11 8.66 -14.84
CA SER A 128 23.16 8.69 -13.82
C SER A 128 22.65 8.15 -12.48
N THR A 129 23.56 7.85 -11.55
CA THR A 129 23.20 7.52 -10.17
C THR A 129 22.37 8.62 -9.51
N GLU A 130 22.66 9.88 -9.84
CA GLU A 130 21.94 11.05 -9.33
C GLU A 130 20.53 11.15 -9.91
N ASP A 131 20.35 10.78 -11.19
CA ASP A 131 19.01 10.71 -11.80
C ASP A 131 18.14 9.66 -11.12
N LEU A 132 18.71 8.48 -10.84
CA LEU A 132 18.01 7.44 -10.10
C LEU A 132 17.64 7.88 -8.69
N ALA A 133 18.52 8.63 -8.00
CA ALA A 133 18.23 9.17 -6.69
C ALA A 133 17.03 10.13 -6.72
N GLN A 134 17.04 11.09 -7.66
CA GLN A 134 15.95 12.06 -7.82
C GLN A 134 14.64 11.38 -8.26
N LEU A 135 14.69 10.37 -9.13
CA LEU A 135 13.51 9.58 -9.51
C LEU A 135 12.94 8.81 -8.32
N ILE A 136 13.79 8.22 -7.47
CA ILE A 136 13.36 7.56 -6.23
C ILE A 136 12.70 8.58 -5.28
N ASP A 137 13.30 9.75 -5.12
CA ASP A 137 12.77 10.81 -4.25
C ASP A 137 11.44 11.40 -4.77
N PHE A 138 11.29 11.51 -6.09
CA PHE A 138 10.01 11.82 -6.71
C PHE A 138 8.97 10.73 -6.43
N MET A 139 9.29 9.46 -6.73
CA MET A 139 8.33 8.37 -6.62
C MET A 139 7.83 8.16 -5.18
N ARG A 140 8.67 8.42 -4.18
CA ARG A 140 8.26 8.30 -2.76
C ARG A 140 7.39 9.44 -2.23
N SER A 141 7.39 10.60 -2.89
CA SER A 141 6.78 11.84 -2.36
C SER A 141 5.46 12.21 -3.05
N ALA A 142 5.31 11.92 -4.34
CA ALA A 142 4.16 12.34 -5.18
C ALA A 142 3.79 13.83 -5.07
N GLY A 143 4.78 14.68 -4.82
CA GLY A 143 4.63 16.12 -4.81
C GLY A 143 6.00 16.77 -4.71
N GLY A 144 6.60 17.07 -5.87
CA GLY A 144 7.78 17.92 -6.03
C GLY A 144 9.03 17.42 -5.31
N ALA A 145 9.89 16.67 -6.00
CA ALA A 145 11.32 16.75 -5.69
C ALA A 145 11.76 18.18 -6.06
N SER A 146 12.04 19.00 -5.03
CA SER A 146 12.73 20.29 -5.13
C SER A 146 14.19 20.10 -4.77
#